data_AF-A0A848UYB4-F1
#
_entry.id   AF-A0A848UYB4-F1
#
_cell.length_a   1.000
_cell.length_b   1.000
_cell.length_c   1.000
_cell.angle_alpha   90.00
_cell.angle_beta   90.00
_cell.angle_gamma   90.00
#
_symmetry.space_group_name_H-M   'P 1'
#
loop_
_entity.id
_entity.type
_entity.pdbx_description
1 polymer ?
#
loop_
_entity_poly.entity_id
_entity_poly.type
_entity_poly.pdbx_seq_one_letter_code
_entity_poly.pdbx_strand_id
1 'polypeptide(L)'
;MRFSSQLIENAVDQMATLPGVGRKTALRLVLHLLKKEESDVERFSSAFTKLKAHIKHCTVCNNLSDEEVCEVCANPSRDRSLLCIVEDIRDV
;
A
#
# COMPACT_ATOMS: atom_id res chain seq x y z
N MET A 1 13.35 23.71 2.36
CA MET A 1 13.28 23.65 3.84
C MET A 1 14.59 23.04 4.29
N ARG A 2 15.32 23.65 5.22
CA ARG A 2 16.44 22.98 5.89
C ARG A 2 15.92 22.46 7.22
N PHE A 3 15.93 21.15 7.39
CA PHE A 3 15.57 20.52 8.67
C PHE A 3 16.81 20.41 9.56
N SER A 4 16.64 20.36 10.88
CA SER A 4 17.79 20.20 11.80
C SER A 4 18.26 18.74 11.94
N SER A 5 17.51 17.79 11.39
CA SER A 5 17.79 16.35 11.48
C SER A 5 17.68 15.71 10.09
N GLN A 6 18.75 15.02 9.69
CA GLN A 6 18.79 14.26 8.44
C GLN A 6 17.74 13.14 8.42
N LEU A 7 17.41 12.57 9.58
CA LEU A 7 16.40 11.51 9.68
C LEU A 7 15.00 12.02 9.33
N ILE A 8 14.66 13.24 9.77
CA ILE A 8 13.39 13.88 9.45
C ILE A 8 13.34 14.21 7.96
N GLU A 9 14.41 14.78 7.42
CA GLU A 9 14.49 15.12 5.99
C GLU A 9 14.28 13.89 5.11
N ASN A 10 15.01 12.80 5.40
CA ASN A 10 14.88 11.54 4.67
C ASN A 10 13.44 10.99 4.73
N ALA A 11 12.82 10.97 5.92
CA ALA A 11 11.45 10.49 6.08
C ALA A 11 10.43 11.35 5.32
N VAL A 12 10.61 12.67 5.32
CA VAL A 12 9.75 13.61 4.58
C VAL A 12 9.89 13.40 3.08
N ASP A 13 11.11 13.23 2.59
CA ASP A 13 11.35 13.02 1.16
C ASP A 13 10.77 11.70 0.69
N GLN A 14 10.92 10.60 1.46
CA GLN A 14 10.26 9.33 1.13
C GLN A 14 8.74 9.45 1.14
N MET A 15 8.16 10.08 2.15
CA MET A 15 6.70 10.24 2.24
C MET A 15 6.14 11.15 1.12
N ALA A 16 6.95 12.09 0.62
CA ALA A 16 6.58 12.96 -0.50
C ALA A 16 6.64 12.28 -1.88
N THR A 17 7.16 11.05 -1.97
CA THR A 17 7.11 10.25 -3.22
C THR A 17 5.71 9.69 -3.49
N LEU A 18 4.83 9.65 -2.49
CA LEU A 18 3.49 9.11 -2.62
C LEU A 18 2.59 10.04 -3.45
N PRO A 19 1.75 9.49 -4.34
CA PRO A 19 0.84 10.29 -5.15
C PRO A 19 -0.10 11.11 -4.25
N GLY A 20 -0.21 12.41 -4.52
CA GLY A 20 -1.05 13.34 -3.74
C GLY A 20 -0.42 13.86 -2.45
N VAL A 21 0.80 13.47 -2.09
CA VAL A 21 1.49 13.91 -0.86
C VAL A 21 2.62 14.88 -1.18
N GLY A 22 2.35 16.19 -1.08
CA GLY A 22 3.39 17.21 -1.18
C GLY A 22 4.25 17.34 0.10
N ARG A 23 5.44 17.96 0.00
CA ARG A 23 6.40 18.08 1.13
C ARG A 23 5.80 18.65 2.42
N LYS A 24 4.89 19.62 2.33
CA LYS A 24 4.20 20.18 3.53
C LYS A 24 3.33 19.13 4.22
N THR A 25 2.59 18.34 3.44
CA THR A 25 1.77 17.23 3.96
C THR A 25 2.65 16.12 4.51
N ALA A 26 3.71 15.74 3.79
CA ALA A 26 4.70 14.76 4.22
C ALA A 26 5.30 15.12 5.59
N LEU A 27 5.76 16.37 5.78
CA LEU A 27 6.27 16.85 7.07
C LEU A 27 5.25 16.69 8.19
N ARG A 28 3.99 17.07 7.95
CA ARG A 28 2.92 16.92 8.95
C ARG A 28 2.71 15.45 9.33
N LEU A 29 2.76 14.53 8.37
CA LEU A 29 2.61 13.10 8.62
C LEU A 29 3.81 12.53 9.39
N VAL A 30 5.04 12.88 9.00
CA VAL A 30 6.27 12.44 9.68
C VAL A 30 6.30 12.91 11.14
N LEU A 31 5.96 14.18 11.40
CA LEU A 31 5.88 14.71 12.76
C LEU A 31 4.74 14.07 13.57
N HIS A 32 3.68 13.58 12.92
CA HIS A 32 2.63 12.83 13.60
C HIS A 32 3.10 11.42 13.96
N LEU A 33 3.82 10.73 13.07
CA LEU A 33 4.43 9.42 13.35
C LEU A 33 5.44 9.49 14.51
N LEU A 34 6.24 10.56 14.58
CA LEU A 34 7.21 10.75 15.66
C LEU A 34 6.57 10.88 17.06
N LYS A 35 5.28 11.25 17.13
CA LYS A 35 4.51 11.35 18.39
C LYS A 35 3.83 10.04 18.78
N LYS A 36 3.85 9.01 17.92
CA LYS A 36 3.29 7.71 18.21
C LYS A 36 4.28 6.83 18.96
N GLU A 37 3.77 5.81 19.63
CA GLU A 37 4.59 4.77 20.23
C GLU A 37 5.40 4.02 19.17
N GLU A 38 6.60 3.56 19.52
CA GLU A 38 7.49 2.84 18.61
C GLU A 38 6.78 1.61 17.99
N SER A 39 6.04 0.86 18.80
CA SER A 39 5.27 -0.32 18.33
C SER A 39 4.18 0.00 17.30
N ASP A 40 3.63 1.21 17.30
CA ASP A 40 2.67 1.65 16.28
C ASP A 40 3.38 1.93 14.95
N VAL A 41 4.56 2.56 15.03
CA VAL A 41 5.38 2.88 13.85
C VAL A 41 5.94 1.61 13.22
N GLU A 42 6.35 0.62 14.02
CA GLU A 42 6.76 -0.70 13.53
C GLU A 42 5.63 -1.48 12.86
N ARG A 43 4.42 -1.46 13.45
CA ARG A 43 3.24 -2.06 12.82
C ARG A 43 2.91 -1.39 11.49
N PHE A 44 2.99 -0.06 11.45
CA PHE A 44 2.77 0.71 10.23
C PHE A 44 3.79 0.34 9.14
N SER A 45 5.10 0.38 9.44
CA SER A 45 6.14 0.09 8.45
C SER A 45 6.10 -1.37 7.98
N SER A 46 5.88 -2.31 8.90
CA SER A 46 5.81 -3.74 8.57
C SER A 46 4.62 -4.10 7.68
N ALA A 47 3.50 -3.38 7.76
CA ALA A 47 2.35 -3.58 6.88
C ALA A 47 2.72 -3.35 5.41
N PHE A 48 3.43 -2.26 5.09
CA PHE A 48 3.88 -1.98 3.72
C PHE A 48 4.96 -2.94 3.24
N THR A 49 5.89 -3.31 4.11
CA THR A 49 6.93 -4.30 3.78
C THR A 49 6.30 -5.65 3.44
N LYS A 50 5.34 -6.11 4.24
CA LYS A 50 4.60 -7.36 3.99
C LYS A 50 3.77 -7.27 2.71
N LEU A 51 3.05 -6.17 2.50
CA LEU A 51 2.28 -5.94 1.27
C LEU A 51 3.17 -6.11 0.04
N LYS A 52 4.32 -5.44 -0.01
CA LYS A 52 5.20 -5.50 -1.18
C LYS A 52 5.86 -6.87 -1.37
N ALA A 53 6.10 -7.61 -0.29
CA ALA A 53 6.75 -8.92 -0.32
C ALA A 53 5.79 -10.06 -0.68
N HIS A 54 4.52 -9.97 -0.27
CA HIS A 54 3.58 -11.09 -0.34
C HIS A 54 2.45 -10.91 -1.35
N ILE A 55 2.16 -9.69 -1.81
CA ILE A 55 1.10 -9.51 -2.81
C ILE A 55 1.49 -10.17 -4.13
N LYS A 56 0.57 -10.98 -4.67
CA LYS A 56 0.71 -11.70 -5.94
C LYS A 56 -0.39 -11.24 -6.91
N HIS A 57 -0.19 -11.57 -8.17
CA HIS A 57 -1.23 -11.46 -9.17
C HIS A 57 -1.91 -12.82 -9.35
N CYS A 58 -3.23 -12.82 -9.33
CA CYS A 58 -4.06 -13.99 -9.58
C CYS A 58 -3.75 -14.56 -10.97
N THR A 59 -3.50 -15.86 -11.06
CA THR A 59 -3.18 -16.55 -12.32
C THR A 59 -4.33 -16.57 -13.32
N VAL A 60 -5.57 -16.28 -12.88
CA VAL A 60 -6.79 -16.35 -13.70
C VAL A 60 -7.25 -14.97 -14.20
N CYS A 61 -7.32 -13.98 -13.31
CA CYS A 61 -7.86 -12.65 -13.64
C CYS A 61 -6.86 -11.51 -13.47
N ASN A 62 -5.61 -11.81 -13.09
CA ASN A 62 -4.56 -10.83 -12.83
C ASN A 62 -4.88 -9.80 -11.72
N ASN A 63 -5.92 -10.02 -10.90
CA ASN A 63 -6.21 -9.20 -9.72
C ASN A 63 -5.15 -9.41 -8.62
N LEU A 64 -5.04 -8.46 -7.69
CA LEU A 64 -4.18 -8.61 -6.51
C LEU A 64 -4.76 -9.64 -5.53
N SER A 65 -3.89 -10.48 -4.99
CA SER A 65 -4.25 -11.56 -4.08
C SER A 65 -3.07 -11.96 -3.21
N ASP A 66 -3.35 -12.42 -1.99
CA ASP A 66 -2.32 -13.03 -1.11
C ASP A 66 -2.01 -14.48 -1.55
N GLU A 67 -2.91 -15.09 -2.32
CA GLU A 67 -2.83 -16.46 -2.86
C GLU A 67 -2.68 -16.48 -4.39
N GLU A 68 -2.32 -17.64 -4.95
CA GLU A 68 -2.16 -17.82 -6.41
C GLU A 68 -3.46 -17.62 -7.21
N VAL A 69 -4.60 -17.91 -6.59
CA VAL A 69 -5.94 -17.70 -7.15
C VAL A 69 -6.70 -16.82 -6.16
N CYS A 70 -7.16 -15.65 -6.62
CA CYS A 70 -7.93 -14.74 -5.77
C CYS A 70 -9.26 -15.38 -5.33
N GLU A 71 -9.81 -14.89 -4.23
CA GLU A 71 -11.07 -15.38 -3.66
C GLU A 71 -12.23 -15.37 -4.67
N VAL A 72 -12.27 -14.37 -5.56
CA VAL A 72 -13.30 -14.24 -6.59
C VAL A 72 -13.22 -15.36 -7.64
N CYS A 73 -12.01 -15.80 -8.00
CA CYS A 73 -11.81 -16.90 -8.95
C CYS A 73 -11.94 -18.27 -8.29
N ALA A 74 -11.59 -18.37 -7.01
CA ALA A 74 -11.72 -19.59 -6.23
C ALA A 74 -13.18 -19.90 -5.85
N ASN A 75 -14.06 -18.89 -5.83
CA ASN A 75 -15.46 -19.04 -5.44
C ASN A 75 -16.25 -19.95 -6.43
N PRO A 76 -16.77 -21.11 -5.98
CA PRO A 76 -17.51 -22.04 -6.83
C PRO A 76 -18.92 -21.55 -7.20
N SER A 77 -19.49 -20.59 -6.45
CA SER A 77 -20.81 -20.02 -6.71
C SER A 77 -20.80 -19.00 -7.85
N ARG A 78 -19.62 -18.64 -8.37
CA ARG A 78 -19.48 -17.67 -9.45
C ARG A 78 -19.86 -18.29 -10.80
N ASP A 79 -20.65 -17.56 -11.57
CA ASP A 79 -20.89 -17.89 -12.97
C ASP A 79 -19.63 -17.61 -13.80
N ARG A 80 -19.05 -18.69 -14.36
CA ARG A 80 -17.84 -18.63 -15.18
C ARG A 80 -18.10 -18.25 -16.63
N SER A 81 -19.35 -18.16 -17.05
CA SER A 81 -19.74 -17.71 -18.40
C SER A 81 -19.70 -16.19 -18.54
N LEU A 82 -19.73 -15.46 -17.43
CA LEU A 82 -19.73 -14.00 -17.41
C LEU A 82 -18.38 -13.43 -16.95
N LEU A 83 -17.76 -12.62 -17.82
CA LEU A 83 -16.51 -11.91 -17.55
C LEU A 83 -16.77 -10.41 -17.46
N CYS A 84 -16.32 -9.79 -16.37
CA CYS A 84 -16.24 -8.35 -16.22
C CYS A 84 -14.79 -7.92 -16.48
N ILE A 85 -14.57 -7.12 -17.52
CA ILE A 85 -13.27 -6.56 -17.85
C ILE A 85 -13.21 -5.16 -17.29
N VAL A 86 -12.16 -4.88 -16.52
CA VAL A 86 -11.93 -3.59 -15.89
C VAL A 86 -10.54 -3.07 -16.24
N GLU A 87 -10.36 -1.75 -16.13
CA GLU A 87 -9.09 -1.09 -16.45
C GLU A 87 -8.10 -1.15 -15.28
N ASP A 88 -8.59 -1.01 -14.05
CA ASP A 88 -7.76 -0.95 -12.85
C ASP A 88 -8.29 -1.89 -11.75
N ILE A 89 -7.41 -2.33 -10.86
CA ILE A 89 -7.74 -3.14 -9.68
C ILE A 89 -8.76 -2.46 -8.75
N ARG A 90 -8.87 -1.13 -8.81
CA ARG A 90 -9.83 -0.33 -8.03
C ARG A 90 -11.28 -0.52 -8.49
N ASP A 91 -11.47 -1.08 -9.68
CA ASP A 91 -12.79 -1.28 -10.29
C ASP A 91 -13.27 -2.75 -10.18
N VAL A 92 -12.45 -3.65 -9.62
CA VAL A 92 -12.74 -5.09 -9.41
C VAL A 92 -13.62 -5.33 -8.19
#